data_AF-A0A4Y2DCD2-F1
#
_entry.id   AF-A0A4Y2DCD2-F1
#
_cell.length_a   1.000
_cell.length_b   1.000
_cell.length_c   1.000
_cell.angle_alpha   90.00
_cell.angle_beta   90.00
_cell.angle_gamma   90.00
#
_symmetry.space_group_name_H-M   'P 1'
#
loop_
_entity.id
_entity.type
_entity.pdbx_description
1 polymer ?
#
loop_
_entity_poly.entity_id
_entity_poly.type
_entity_poly.pdbx_seq_one_letter_code
_entity_poly.pdbx_strand_id
1 'polypeptide(L)'
;MKNKFWMKAKCFVEQYNRYVIDAVEEKNVDGQRTLHENIADSAGLKKAFMSYQRYVKEHGKEPKLPGMEFTNQQLFFISYAQ
;
A
#
# COMPACT_ATOMS: atom_id res chain seq x y z
N MET A 1 -5.66 -27.80 -5.92
CA MET A 1 -5.17 -27.04 -4.74
C MET A 1 -3.99 -26.10 -5.05
N LYS A 2 -3.24 -26.27 -6.16
CA LYS A 2 -2.67 -25.12 -6.89
C LYS A 2 -3.85 -24.38 -7.56
N ASN A 3 -4.11 -23.07 -7.54
CA ASN A 3 -3.23 -21.91 -7.37
C ASN A 3 -4.02 -20.59 -7.08
N LYS A 4 -5.11 -20.56 -6.29
CA LYS A 4 -5.86 -19.29 -6.05
C LYS A 4 -5.00 -18.17 -5.44
N PHE A 5 -4.09 -18.51 -4.54
CA PHE A 5 -3.10 -17.57 -4.02
C PHE A 5 -2.19 -17.07 -5.14
N TRP A 6 -1.57 -17.99 -5.88
CA TRP A 6 -0.64 -17.66 -6.96
C TRP A 6 -1.28 -16.89 -8.11
N MET A 7 -2.58 -17.09 -8.41
CA MET A 7 -3.32 -16.26 -9.37
C MET A 7 -3.36 -14.79 -8.94
N LYS A 8 -3.54 -14.52 -7.64
CA LYS A 8 -3.51 -13.15 -7.10
C LYS A 8 -2.09 -12.62 -6.99
N ALA A 9 -1.16 -13.46 -6.54
CA ALA A 9 0.25 -13.10 -6.43
C ALA A 9 0.86 -12.72 -7.80
N LYS A 10 0.43 -13.39 -8.87
CA LYS A 10 0.85 -13.07 -10.25
C LYS A 10 0.55 -11.61 -10.63
N CYS A 11 -0.56 -11.04 -10.17
CA CYS A 11 -0.88 -9.63 -10.41
C CYS A 11 0.20 -8.69 -9.83
N PHE A 12 0.73 -9.01 -8.64
CA PHE A 12 1.82 -8.25 -8.03
C PHE A 12 3.12 -8.40 -8.83
N VAL A 13 3.48 -9.62 -9.24
CA VAL A 13 4.67 -9.81 -10.10
C VAL A 13 4.54 -8.99 -11.38
N GLU A 14 3.40 -9.10 -12.08
CA GLU A 14 3.14 -8.38 -13.33
C GLU A 14 3.12 -6.86 -13.13
N GLN A 15 2.55 -6.37 -12.02
CA GLN A 15 2.54 -4.95 -11.69
C GLN A 15 3.96 -4.43 -11.49
N TYR A 16 4.73 -5.07 -10.62
CA TYR A 16 6.02 -4.54 -10.23
C TYR A 16 7.08 -4.69 -11.32
N ASN A 17 6.98 -5.70 -12.18
CA ASN A 17 7.80 -5.81 -13.39
C ASN A 17 7.67 -4.62 -14.36
N ARG A 18 6.63 -3.80 -14.24
CA ARG A 18 6.43 -2.60 -15.07
C ARG A 18 7.04 -1.33 -14.49
N TYR A 19 7.55 -1.38 -13.25
CA TYR A 19 8.21 -0.21 -12.67
C TYR A 19 9.63 -0.10 -13.21
N VAL A 20 9.88 1.07 -13.81
CA VAL A 20 11.21 1.49 -14.26
C VAL A 20 11.71 2.55 -13.29
N ILE A 21 12.88 2.34 -12.71
CA ILE A 21 13.54 3.25 -11.79
C ILE A 21 14.74 3.84 -12.53
N ASP A 22 14.59 5.08 -13.02
CA ASP A 22 15.63 5.73 -13.83
C ASP A 22 16.93 6.01 -13.06
N ALA A 23 16.88 6.01 -11.73
CA ALA A 23 18.00 6.31 -10.84
C ALA A 23 18.94 5.12 -10.55
N VAL A 24 18.66 3.91 -11.06
CA VAL A 24 19.46 2.71 -10.82
C VAL A 24 19.94 2.07 -12.12
N GLU A 25 21.09 1.39 -12.07
CA GLU A 25 21.67 0.71 -13.25
C GLU A 25 20.74 -0.38 -13.80
N GLU A 26 20.18 -1.21 -12.92
CA GLU A 26 19.13 -2.16 -13.26
C GLU A 26 17.77 -1.47 -13.21
N LYS A 27 17.38 -0.90 -14.35
CA LYS A 27 16.21 0.00 -14.42
C LYS A 27 14.88 -0.67 -14.08
N ASN A 28 14.72 -1.98 -14.25
CA ASN A 28 13.44 -2.65 -14.03
C ASN A 28 13.41 -3.35 -12.67
N VAL A 29 12.30 -3.19 -11.95
CA VAL A 29 12.06 -3.95 -10.72
C VAL A 29 11.78 -5.42 -11.06
N ASP A 30 12.50 -6.34 -10.41
CA ASP A 30 12.14 -7.77 -10.43
C ASP A 30 11.00 -8.04 -9.44
N GLY A 31 9.78 -8.08 -9.97
CA GLY A 31 8.55 -8.32 -9.22
C GLY A 31 8.44 -9.74 -8.64
N GLN A 32 9.21 -10.72 -9.13
CA GLN A 32 9.27 -12.06 -8.54
C GLN A 32 10.15 -12.06 -7.30
N ARG A 33 11.28 -11.33 -7.35
CA ARG A 33 12.18 -11.13 -6.21
C ARG A 33 11.50 -10.35 -5.08
N THR A 34 10.74 -9.30 -5.39
CA THR A 34 10.08 -8.45 -4.39
C THR A 34 8.67 -8.89 -3.99
N LEU A 35 8.19 -10.04 -4.50
CA LEU A 35 6.78 -10.45 -4.39
C LEU A 35 6.24 -10.47 -2.96
N HIS A 36 7.00 -11.03 -2.02
CA HIS A 36 6.54 -11.22 -0.64
C HIS A 36 6.33 -9.88 0.06
N GLU A 37 7.28 -8.95 -0.09
CA GLU A 37 7.19 -7.59 0.48
C GLU A 37 6.07 -6.79 -0.18
N ASN A 38 5.96 -6.83 -1.51
CA ASN A 38 4.88 -6.14 -2.23
C ASN A 38 3.47 -6.57 -1.77
N ILE A 39 3.30 -7.87 -1.48
CA ILE A 39 2.07 -8.41 -0.90
C ILE A 39 1.90 -7.93 0.54
N ALA A 40 2.96 -7.99 1.36
CA ALA A 40 2.93 -7.59 2.76
C ALA A 40 2.58 -6.10 2.91
N ASP A 41 3.22 -5.21 2.15
CA ASP A 41 2.97 -3.77 2.15
C ASP A 41 1.52 -3.45 1.78
N SER A 42 1.03 -4.05 0.68
CA SER A 42 -0.33 -3.80 0.20
C SER A 42 -1.39 -4.37 1.15
N ALA A 43 -1.15 -5.54 1.72
CA ALA A 43 -2.04 -6.16 2.69
C ALA A 43 -2.04 -5.40 4.02
N GLY A 44 -0.86 -4.98 4.49
CA GLY A 44 -0.63 -4.21 5.70
C GLY A 44 -1.33 -2.87 5.62
N LEU A 45 -1.08 -2.09 4.56
CA LEU A 45 -1.73 -0.80 4.34
C LEU A 45 -3.26 -0.93 4.30
N LYS A 46 -3.77 -1.93 3.57
CA LYS A 46 -5.21 -2.20 3.52
C LYS A 46 -5.78 -2.51 4.91
N LYS A 47 -5.10 -3.35 5.69
CA LYS A 47 -5.57 -3.71 7.04
C LYS A 47 -5.49 -2.54 8.00
N ALA A 48 -4.41 -1.77 7.97
CA ALA A 48 -4.26 -0.56 8.78
C ALA A 48 -5.36 0.46 8.46
N PHE A 49 -5.66 0.71 7.18
CA PHE A 49 -6.71 1.64 6.79
C PHE A 49 -8.10 1.16 7.21
N MET A 50 -8.41 -0.13 7.05
CA MET A 50 -9.66 -0.70 7.55
C MET A 50 -9.80 -0.56 9.07
N SER A 51 -8.70 -0.77 9.82
CA SER A 51 -8.68 -0.57 11.27
C SER A 51 -8.90 0.90 11.64
N TYR A 52 -8.30 1.83 10.90
CA TYR A 52 -8.52 3.27 11.07
C TYR A 52 -9.99 3.65 10.83
N GLN A 53 -10.60 3.15 9.75
CA GLN A 53 -12.02 3.38 9.46
C GLN A 53 -12.93 2.83 10.57
N ARG A 54 -12.59 1.65 11.12
CA ARG A 54 -13.30 1.07 12.26
C ARG A 54 -13.17 1.96 13.50
N TYR A 55 -11.96 2.43 13.81
CA TYR A 55 -11.71 3.34 14.92
C TYR A 55 -12.56 4.61 14.80
N VAL A 56 -12.58 5.26 13.63
CA VAL A 56 -13.39 6.45 13.36
C VAL A 56 -14.89 6.18 13.49
N LYS A 57 -15.36 4.99 13.10
CA LYS A 57 -16.76 4.59 13.27
C LYS A 57 -17.15 4.45 14.75
N GLU A 58 -16.23 3.93 15.57
CA GLU A 58 -16.47 3.67 17.00
C GLU A 58 -16.29 4.93 17.87
N HIS A 59 -15.36 5.82 17.51
CA HIS A 59 -14.93 6.94 18.35
C HIS A 59 -15.25 8.34 17.77
N GLY A 60 -15.74 8.40 16.53
CA GLY A 60 -15.95 9.64 15.80
C GLY A 60 -14.70 10.11 15.03
N LYS A 61 -14.86 11.19 14.27
CA LYS A 61 -13.76 11.77 13.48
C LYS A 61 -12.86 12.63 14.38
N GLU A 62 -11.55 12.43 14.25
CA GLU A 62 -10.56 13.29 14.89
C GLU A 62 -10.60 14.72 14.28
N PRO A 63 -10.14 15.75 15.01
CA PRO A 63 -9.93 17.08 14.45
C PRO A 63 -8.97 17.07 13.26
N LYS A 64 -9.10 18.06 12.37
CA LYS A 64 -8.11 18.26 11.29
C LYS A 64 -6.82 18.84 11.86
N LEU A 65 -5.69 18.50 11.22
CA LEU A 65 -4.41 19.11 11.56
C LEU A 65 -4.38 20.60 11.16
N PRO A 66 -3.94 21.50 12.05
CA PRO A 66 -3.81 22.92 11.72
C PRO A 66 -2.75 23.12 10.63
N GLY A 67 -3.05 23.97 9.65
CA GLY A 67 -2.13 24.27 8.54
C GLY A 67 -2.08 23.22 7.43
N MET A 68 -2.95 22.21 7.45
CA MET A 68 -3.05 21.20 6.38
C MET A 68 -4.47 21.11 5.81
N GLU A 69 -4.61 21.30 4.51
CA GLU A 69 -5.88 21.23 3.77
C GLU A 69 -6.27 19.79 3.36
N PHE A 70 -5.95 18.81 4.20
CA PHE A 70 -6.23 17.39 3.95
C PHE A 70 -7.24 16.84 4.96
N THR A 71 -8.06 15.89 4.51
CA THR A 71 -8.87 15.05 5.41
C THR A 71 -7.98 14.06 6.15
N ASN A 72 -8.41 13.58 7.31
CA ASN A 72 -7.63 12.59 8.06
C ASN A 72 -7.43 11.27 7.27
N GLN A 73 -8.35 10.93 6.37
CA GLN A 73 -8.15 9.79 5.46
C GLN A 73 -7.05 10.05 4.43
N GLN A 74 -6.94 11.27 3.90
CA GLN A 74 -5.81 11.64 3.03
C GLN A 74 -4.50 11.67 3.84
N LEU A 75 -4.53 12.25 5.04
CA LEU A 75 -3.38 12.30 5.94
C LEU A 75 -2.88 10.90 6.32
N PHE A 76 -3.76 9.92 6.47
CA PHE A 76 -3.37 8.52 6.69
C PHE A 76 -2.42 8.02 5.58
N PHE A 77 -2.77 8.25 4.31
CA PHE A 77 -1.94 7.82 3.18
C PHE A 77 -0.71 8.70 2.97
N ILE A 78 -0.78 9.99 3.29
CA ILE A 78 0.38 10.89 3.28
C ILE A 78 1.40 10.42 4.34
N SER A 79 0.94 10.13 5.56
CA SER A 79 1.77 9.63 6.66
C SER A 79 2.45 8.30 6.32
N TYR A 80 1.73 7.39 5.65
CA TYR A 80 2.33 6.13 5.17
C TYR A 80 3.46 6.33 4.16
N ALA A 81 3.45 7.42 3.39
CA ALA A 81 4.37 7.66 2.28
C ALA A 81 5.57 8.57 2.63
N GLN A 82 5.63 9.14 3.84
CA GLN A 82 6.74 9.98 4.32
C GLN A 82 7.93 9.13 4.78
#